data_AF-A0A849RWT2-F1
#
_entry.id   AF-A0A849RWT2-F1
#
_cell.length_a   1.000
_cell.length_b   1.000
_cell.length_c   1.000
_cell.angle_alpha   90.00
_cell.angle_beta   90.00
_cell.angle_gamma   90.00
#
_symmetry.space_group_name_H-M   'P 1'
#
loop_
_entity.id
_entity.type
_entity.pdbx_description
1 polymer ?
#
loop_
_entity_poly.entity_id
_entity_poly.type
_entity_poly.pdbx_seq_one_letter_code
_entity_poly.pdbx_strand_id
1 'polypeptide(L)'
;MFASRVEGEKYTASIHAGFSAHEERERVKRQQAQCMNTPKRMLDYLKSSPMAQEAFDDQGEERVLQNIDYLFQRCSEITKFKPDALLDKLDFKPNSRKDEEWLAALVSVMKTIVLLRDQFDFEEIAPLKKPNSQPEADLKATRRGVTYAIEVYKPKEDKTVDCNFQLAEIVADKYDYDGKEYKEGKKKQTRATMVNHSSSRELFVINFESCSIPKKELQNAAKYALAKMIGFPETHILIFTGTKWYEPSKEDECWAIEPALPD
;
A
#
# COMPACT_ATOMS: atom_id res chain seq x y z
N MET A 1 -14.50 4.00 -25.77
CA MET A 1 -14.26 3.53 -27.16
C MET A 1 -13.45 4.53 -28.01
N PHE A 2 -12.62 5.40 -27.43
CA PHE A 2 -11.87 6.45 -28.16
C PHE A 2 -10.32 6.35 -28.04
N ALA A 3 -9.78 5.38 -27.31
CA ALA A 3 -8.34 5.26 -27.08
C ALA A 3 -7.58 4.54 -28.22
N SER A 4 -8.22 3.65 -28.98
CA SER A 4 -7.54 2.85 -30.02
C SER A 4 -7.26 3.58 -31.33
N ARG A 5 -7.84 4.78 -31.54
CA ARG A 5 -7.64 5.56 -32.78
C ARG A 5 -6.40 6.45 -32.72
N VAL A 6 -6.02 6.91 -31.53
CA VAL A 6 -4.89 7.84 -31.34
C VAL A 6 -3.53 7.12 -31.47
N GLU A 7 -3.46 5.83 -31.14
CA GLU A 7 -2.24 5.02 -31.32
C GLU A 7 -1.96 4.70 -32.79
N GLY A 8 -3.00 4.48 -33.60
CA GLY A 8 -2.85 4.20 -35.05
C GLY A 8 -2.42 5.42 -35.87
N GLU A 9 -2.84 6.62 -35.49
CA GLU A 9 -2.48 7.87 -36.20
C GLU A 9 -1.05 8.34 -35.90
N LYS A 10 -0.53 8.09 -34.69
CA LYS A 10 0.88 8.37 -34.38
C LYS A 10 1.85 7.40 -35.05
N TYR A 11 1.44 6.14 -35.22
CA TYR A 11 2.25 5.11 -35.89
C TYR A 11 2.45 5.41 -37.39
N THR A 12 1.43 5.98 -38.04
CA THR A 12 1.49 6.32 -39.47
C THR A 12 2.29 7.60 -39.75
N ALA A 13 2.31 8.55 -38.82
CA ALA A 13 3.12 9.78 -38.96
C ALA A 13 4.64 9.54 -38.82
N SER A 14 5.07 8.55 -38.03
CA SER A 14 6.50 8.26 -37.79
C SER A 14 7.19 7.54 -38.97
N ILE A 15 6.46 6.72 -39.73
CA ILE A 15 6.99 6.03 -40.92
C ILE A 15 7.43 7.04 -42.00
N HIS A 16 6.86 8.26 -42.01
CA HIS A 16 7.29 9.34 -42.90
C HIS A 16 8.56 10.09 -42.44
N ALA A 17 9.04 9.87 -41.21
CA ALA A 17 10.24 10.53 -40.67
C ALA A 17 11.51 9.68 -40.82
N GLY A 18 11.45 8.50 -41.45
CA GLY A 18 12.62 7.69 -41.78
C GLY A 18 13.21 6.87 -40.63
N PHE A 19 12.53 6.76 -39.49
CA PHE A 19 12.94 5.88 -38.40
C PHE A 19 12.53 4.43 -38.70
N SER A 20 13.44 3.50 -38.44
CA SER A 20 13.09 2.08 -38.42
C SER A 20 12.11 1.79 -37.28
N ALA A 21 11.28 0.74 -37.43
CA ALA A 21 10.36 0.31 -36.37
C ALA A 21 11.08 0.03 -35.03
N HIS A 22 12.37 -0.32 -35.09
CA HIS A 22 13.23 -0.48 -33.93
C HIS A 22 13.56 0.87 -33.27
N GLU A 23 13.95 1.89 -34.04
CA GLU A 23 14.27 3.22 -33.52
C GLU A 23 13.04 3.93 -32.95
N GLU A 24 11.85 3.75 -33.55
CA GLU A 24 10.62 4.32 -32.98
C GLU A 24 10.24 3.61 -31.67
N ARG A 25 10.40 2.29 -31.57
CA ARG A 25 10.22 1.57 -30.30
C ARG A 25 11.18 2.07 -29.23
N GLU A 26 12.45 2.27 -29.57
CA GLU A 26 13.45 2.79 -28.62
C GLU A 26 13.18 4.25 -28.24
N ARG A 27 12.67 5.07 -29.16
CA ARG A 27 12.25 6.45 -28.87
C ARG A 27 11.02 6.50 -27.96
N VAL A 28 10.00 5.69 -28.22
CA VAL A 28 8.81 5.58 -27.37
C VAL A 28 9.20 5.07 -25.98
N LYS A 29 10.06 4.05 -25.88
CA LYS A 29 10.62 3.60 -24.60
C LYS A 29 11.39 4.70 -23.88
N ARG A 30 12.20 5.49 -24.59
CA ARG A 30 12.94 6.63 -24.00
C ARG A 30 12.02 7.75 -23.52
N GLN A 31 10.95 8.05 -24.27
CA GLN A 31 9.93 9.02 -23.86
C GLN A 31 9.08 8.51 -22.70
N GLN A 32 8.72 7.23 -22.67
CA GLN A 32 8.04 6.60 -21.53
C GLN A 32 8.95 6.58 -20.30
N ALA A 33 10.23 6.25 -20.46
CA ALA A 33 11.23 6.32 -19.39
C ALA A 33 11.46 7.74 -18.87
N GLN A 34 11.25 8.77 -19.70
CA GLN A 34 11.28 10.19 -19.30
C GLN A 34 10.04 10.64 -18.53
N CYS A 35 8.95 9.86 -18.54
CA CYS A 35 7.68 10.20 -17.88
C CYS A 35 7.32 9.28 -16.71
N MET A 36 8.23 8.41 -16.27
CA MET A 36 7.97 7.55 -15.11
C MET A 36 8.04 8.38 -13.82
N ASN A 37 7.00 8.25 -13.00
CA ASN A 37 6.92 8.80 -11.66
C ASN A 37 7.76 7.98 -10.67
N THR A 38 8.10 6.73 -11.00
CA THR A 38 8.92 5.86 -10.16
C THR A 38 10.34 6.42 -10.02
N PRO A 39 10.82 6.69 -8.80
CA PRO A 39 12.20 7.15 -8.59
C PRO A 39 13.24 6.20 -9.18
N LYS A 40 14.30 6.74 -9.77
CA LYS A 40 15.37 5.93 -10.38
C LYS A 40 15.94 4.88 -9.42
N ARG A 41 16.19 5.27 -8.16
CA ARG A 41 16.69 4.36 -7.11
C ARG A 41 15.74 3.20 -6.78
N MET A 42 14.43 3.41 -6.93
CA MET A 42 13.44 2.33 -6.78
C MET A 42 13.47 1.41 -7.99
N LEU A 43 13.59 1.96 -9.21
CA LEU A 43 13.72 1.16 -10.43
C LEU A 43 14.97 0.29 -10.41
N ASP A 44 16.11 0.87 -10.04
CA ASP A 44 17.39 0.15 -9.93
C ASP A 44 17.28 -0.98 -8.90
N TYR A 45 16.61 -0.72 -7.77
CA TYR A 45 16.35 -1.73 -6.74
C TYR A 45 15.44 -2.86 -7.23
N LEU A 46 14.31 -2.54 -7.87
CA LEU A 46 13.38 -3.53 -8.43
C LEU A 46 14.08 -4.47 -9.41
N LYS A 47 14.96 -3.96 -10.27
CA LYS A 47 15.74 -4.78 -11.21
C LYS A 47 16.74 -5.72 -10.56
N SER A 48 17.11 -5.47 -9.30
CA SER A 48 18.06 -6.29 -8.54
C SER A 48 17.40 -7.17 -7.48
N SER A 49 16.09 -6.99 -7.24
CA SER A 49 15.36 -7.66 -6.16
C SER A 49 14.82 -9.02 -6.63
N PRO A 50 15.12 -10.13 -5.93
CA PRO A 50 14.58 -11.45 -6.28
C PRO A 50 13.05 -11.49 -6.25
N MET A 51 12.43 -10.85 -5.26
CA MET A 51 10.96 -10.73 -5.16
C MET A 51 10.35 -10.00 -6.35
N ALA A 52 11.00 -8.93 -6.83
CA ALA A 52 10.53 -8.23 -8.02
C ALA A 52 10.72 -9.08 -9.28
N GLN A 53 11.80 -9.86 -9.37
CA GLN A 53 12.03 -10.79 -10.47
C GLN A 53 10.95 -11.88 -10.54
N GLU A 54 10.56 -12.46 -9.41
CA GLU A 54 9.43 -13.42 -9.36
C GLU A 54 8.14 -12.77 -9.89
N ALA A 55 7.83 -11.55 -9.47
CA ALA A 55 6.67 -10.82 -9.97
C ALA A 55 6.78 -10.48 -11.48
N PHE A 56 7.99 -10.18 -11.98
CA PHE A 56 8.24 -9.95 -13.40
C PHE A 56 8.03 -11.21 -14.23
N ASP A 57 8.48 -12.36 -13.73
CA ASP A 57 8.31 -13.66 -14.38
C ASP A 57 6.84 -14.08 -14.41
N ASP A 58 6.09 -13.82 -13.33
CA ASP A 58 4.67 -14.20 -13.19
C ASP A 58 3.71 -13.28 -13.96
N GLN A 59 3.92 -11.95 -13.92
CA GLN A 59 2.95 -10.95 -14.40
C GLN A 59 3.44 -10.14 -15.61
N GLY A 60 4.72 -10.25 -15.94
CA GLY A 60 5.41 -9.44 -16.96
C GLY A 60 6.00 -8.15 -16.39
N GLU A 61 7.28 -7.91 -16.67
CA GLU A 61 8.04 -6.74 -16.20
C GLU A 61 7.33 -5.41 -16.49
N GLU A 62 6.88 -5.20 -17.74
CA GLU A 62 6.21 -3.97 -18.15
C GLU A 62 4.98 -3.66 -17.28
N ARG A 63 4.17 -4.68 -17.01
CA ARG A 63 2.95 -4.53 -16.20
C ARG A 63 3.27 -4.20 -14.75
N VAL A 64 4.25 -4.87 -14.17
CA VAL A 64 4.68 -4.59 -12.79
C VAL A 64 5.23 -3.18 -12.69
N LEU A 65 6.08 -2.74 -13.63
CA LEU A 65 6.61 -1.39 -13.65
C LEU A 65 5.52 -0.33 -13.82
N GLN A 66 4.54 -0.55 -14.70
CA GLN A 66 3.39 0.35 -14.85
C GLN A 66 2.57 0.47 -13.56
N ASN A 67 2.37 -0.65 -12.84
CA ASN A 67 1.64 -0.66 -11.57
C ASN A 67 2.40 0.09 -10.47
N ILE A 68 3.72 -0.09 -10.38
CA ILE A 68 4.54 0.67 -9.45
C ILE A 68 4.53 2.15 -9.81
N ASP A 69 4.61 2.49 -11.09
CA ASP A 69 4.57 3.88 -11.55
C ASP A 69 3.26 4.58 -11.18
N TYR A 70 2.15 3.90 -11.43
CA TYR A 70 0.83 4.35 -11.03
C TYR A 70 0.75 4.59 -9.50
N LEU A 71 1.29 3.68 -8.69
CA LEU A 71 1.31 3.85 -7.24
C LEU A 71 2.12 5.08 -6.84
N PHE A 72 3.30 5.32 -7.44
CA PHE A 72 4.09 6.53 -7.16
C PHE A 72 3.35 7.79 -7.57
N GLN A 73 2.74 7.80 -8.75
CA GLN A 73 1.97 8.92 -9.24
C GLN A 73 0.82 9.25 -8.28
N ARG A 74 -0.04 8.27 -7.98
CA ARG A 74 -1.22 8.46 -7.12
C ARG A 74 -0.83 8.83 -5.71
N CYS A 75 0.15 8.16 -5.10
CA CYS A 75 0.62 8.53 -3.77
C CYS A 75 1.19 9.95 -3.75
N SER A 76 1.92 10.37 -4.79
CA SER A 76 2.44 11.73 -4.90
C SER A 76 1.32 12.77 -5.02
N GLU A 77 0.28 12.47 -5.82
CA GLU A 77 -0.90 13.32 -5.96
C GLU A 77 -1.69 13.45 -4.65
N ILE A 78 -1.81 12.36 -3.87
CA ILE A 78 -2.55 12.31 -2.61
C ILE A 78 -1.78 13.03 -1.51
N THR A 79 -0.52 12.66 -1.31
CA THR A 79 0.32 13.14 -0.19
C THR A 79 0.99 14.49 -0.48
N LYS A 80 0.94 14.95 -1.74
CA LYS A 80 1.65 16.14 -2.24
C LYS A 80 3.17 16.05 -2.15
N PHE A 81 3.73 14.88 -1.84
CA PHE A 81 5.16 14.64 -1.92
C PHE A 81 5.57 14.36 -3.37
N LYS A 82 6.74 14.83 -3.76
CA LYS A 82 7.38 14.35 -4.99
C LYS A 82 7.79 12.87 -4.80
N PRO A 83 7.84 12.04 -5.86
CA PRO A 83 8.14 10.62 -5.72
C PRO A 83 9.40 10.29 -4.92
N ASP A 84 10.50 11.01 -5.12
CA ASP A 84 11.71 10.81 -4.32
C ASP A 84 11.51 11.17 -2.84
N ALA A 85 10.83 12.28 -2.55
CA ALA A 85 10.55 12.68 -1.17
C ALA A 85 9.57 11.71 -0.48
N LEU A 86 8.59 11.18 -1.22
CA LEU A 86 7.69 10.13 -0.75
C LEU A 86 8.51 8.90 -0.36
N LEU A 87 9.45 8.49 -1.21
CA LEU A 87 10.30 7.33 -0.97
C LEU A 87 11.20 7.52 0.28
N ASP A 88 11.71 8.73 0.52
CA ASP A 88 12.43 9.05 1.76
C ASP A 88 11.54 9.03 3.02
N LYS A 89 10.27 9.39 2.88
CA LYS A 89 9.29 9.35 3.97
C LYS A 89 8.89 7.93 4.33
N LEU A 90 8.84 7.03 3.34
CA LEU A 90 8.63 5.59 3.53
C LEU A 90 9.90 4.85 4.02
N ASP A 91 10.93 5.61 4.43
CA ASP A 91 12.21 5.13 4.96
C ASP A 91 12.99 4.22 3.98
N PHE A 92 13.02 4.59 2.69
CA PHE A 92 13.63 3.75 1.65
C PHE A 92 15.14 3.47 1.83
N LYS A 93 15.52 2.21 2.14
CA LYS A 93 16.90 1.75 2.38
C LYS A 93 17.27 0.54 1.50
N PRO A 94 17.70 0.74 0.25
CA PRO A 94 17.93 -0.31 -0.76
C PRO A 94 19.14 -1.25 -0.54
N ASN A 95 19.76 -1.26 0.66
CA ASN A 95 20.98 -2.02 0.95
C ASN A 95 20.89 -2.74 2.31
N SER A 96 19.68 -3.08 2.77
CA SER A 96 19.48 -3.64 4.09
C SER A 96 19.52 -5.17 4.01
N ARG A 97 20.01 -5.90 5.02
CA ARG A 97 19.97 -7.39 4.96
C ARG A 97 18.55 -8.01 5.02
N LYS A 98 17.48 -7.20 4.88
CA LYS A 98 16.06 -7.58 5.02
C LYS A 98 15.21 -7.05 3.85
N ASP A 99 15.77 -7.09 2.65
CA ASP A 99 15.30 -6.35 1.47
C ASP A 99 13.89 -6.79 0.98
N GLU A 100 13.53 -8.07 1.06
CA GLU A 100 12.27 -8.58 0.49
C GLU A 100 11.01 -8.22 1.31
N GLU A 101 11.01 -8.50 2.62
CA GLU A 101 9.87 -8.16 3.51
C GLU A 101 9.57 -6.65 3.49
N TRP A 102 10.62 -5.87 3.24
CA TRP A 102 10.56 -4.45 3.31
C TRP A 102 10.01 -3.79 2.04
N LEU A 103 10.32 -4.32 0.84
CA LEU A 103 9.66 -3.92 -0.40
C LEU A 103 8.15 -4.17 -0.33
N ALA A 104 7.77 -5.35 0.16
CA ALA A 104 6.37 -5.71 0.36
C ALA A 104 5.67 -4.76 1.37
N ALA A 105 6.34 -4.39 2.46
CA ALA A 105 5.81 -3.43 3.42
C ALA A 105 5.62 -2.03 2.79
N LEU A 106 6.60 -1.55 2.03
CA LEU A 106 6.53 -0.25 1.35
C LEU A 106 5.35 -0.20 0.36
N VAL A 107 5.21 -1.22 -0.49
CA VAL A 107 4.10 -1.33 -1.44
C VAL A 107 2.76 -1.40 -0.71
N SER A 108 2.69 -2.11 0.41
CA SER A 108 1.48 -2.18 1.25
C SER A 108 1.07 -0.80 1.81
N VAL A 109 2.03 -0.01 2.27
CA VAL A 109 1.77 1.37 2.74
C VAL A 109 1.27 2.25 1.59
N MET A 110 1.89 2.18 0.41
CA MET A 110 1.45 2.94 -0.77
C MET A 110 0.03 2.56 -1.21
N LYS A 111 -0.29 1.26 -1.25
CA LYS A 111 -1.66 0.78 -1.52
C LYS A 111 -2.65 1.32 -0.50
N THR A 112 -2.27 1.33 0.77
CA THR A 112 -3.10 1.88 1.85
C THR A 112 -3.37 3.37 1.65
N ILE A 113 -2.38 4.17 1.24
CA ILE A 113 -2.58 5.60 0.93
C ILE A 113 -3.64 5.78 -0.16
N VAL A 114 -3.52 5.04 -1.26
CA VAL A 114 -4.48 5.13 -2.39
C VAL A 114 -5.87 4.71 -1.94
N LEU A 115 -5.98 3.57 -1.23
CA LEU A 115 -7.24 3.05 -0.73
C LEU A 115 -7.95 4.02 0.21
N LEU A 116 -7.23 4.55 1.20
CA LEU A 116 -7.78 5.50 2.19
C LEU A 116 -8.37 6.73 1.49
N ARG A 117 -7.69 7.23 0.44
CA ARG A 117 -8.20 8.37 -0.32
C ARG A 117 -9.42 7.99 -1.18
N ASP A 118 -9.26 6.98 -2.02
CA ASP A 118 -10.16 6.76 -3.15
C ASP A 118 -11.45 6.02 -2.75
N GLN A 119 -11.45 5.33 -1.60
CA GLN A 119 -12.61 4.54 -1.15
C GLN A 119 -13.17 4.95 0.21
N PHE A 120 -12.37 5.62 1.06
CA PHE A 120 -12.76 5.93 2.43
C PHE A 120 -12.77 7.43 2.76
N ASP A 121 -12.58 8.29 1.76
CA ASP A 121 -12.62 9.76 1.89
C ASP A 121 -11.68 10.31 2.96
N PHE A 122 -10.53 9.67 3.19
CA PHE A 122 -9.48 10.26 4.01
C PHE A 122 -8.79 11.41 3.27
N GLU A 123 -8.34 12.38 4.05
CA GLU A 123 -7.67 13.60 3.63
C GLU A 123 -6.37 13.77 4.43
N GLU A 124 -5.54 14.72 4.01
CA GLU A 124 -4.27 15.05 4.69
C GLU A 124 -3.37 13.82 4.97
N ILE A 125 -3.46 12.81 4.09
CA ILE A 125 -2.74 11.55 4.25
C ILE A 125 -1.24 11.83 4.11
N ALA A 126 -0.48 11.52 5.15
CA ALA A 126 0.95 11.77 5.19
C ALA A 126 1.70 10.56 5.76
N PRO A 127 2.67 9.98 5.02
CA PRO A 127 3.60 9.01 5.59
C PRO A 127 4.46 9.64 6.68
N LEU A 128 4.65 8.88 7.75
CA LEU A 128 5.45 9.28 8.90
C LEU A 128 6.80 8.58 8.83
N LYS A 129 7.86 9.37 8.97
CA LYS A 129 9.23 8.85 8.95
C LYS A 129 9.69 8.66 10.38
N LYS A 130 9.87 7.41 10.81
CA LYS A 130 10.39 7.02 12.13
C LYS A 130 11.74 7.70 12.41
N PRO A 131 11.80 8.81 13.17
CA PRO A 131 13.05 9.49 13.44
C PRO A 131 13.82 8.70 14.49
N ASN A 132 15.06 8.29 14.18
CA ASN A 132 16.08 7.77 15.10
C ASN A 132 15.53 7.17 16.42
N SER A 133 15.06 5.93 16.34
CA SER A 133 14.62 5.10 17.48
C SER A 133 13.30 5.50 18.16
N GLN A 134 12.58 6.52 17.69
CA GLN A 134 11.23 6.79 18.19
C GLN A 134 10.19 5.92 17.49
N PRO A 135 9.30 5.28 18.26
CA PRO A 135 8.20 4.53 17.68
C PRO A 135 7.20 5.51 17.06
N GLU A 136 7.06 5.53 15.74
CA GLU A 136 5.96 6.19 15.02
C GLU A 136 5.17 5.17 14.21
N ALA A 137 3.89 5.46 13.97
CA ALA A 137 3.05 4.71 13.06
C ALA A 137 3.51 4.95 11.61
N ASP A 138 2.98 4.20 10.64
CA ASP A 138 3.40 4.34 9.25
C ASP A 138 2.80 5.59 8.57
N LEU A 139 1.55 5.95 8.90
CA LEU A 139 0.86 7.10 8.32
C LEU A 139 0.09 7.91 9.38
N LYS A 140 -0.27 9.14 9.01
CA LYS A 140 -1.40 9.87 9.59
C LYS A 140 -2.37 10.28 8.50
N ALA A 141 -3.65 10.40 8.84
CA ALA A 141 -4.67 10.95 7.94
C ALA A 141 -5.86 11.48 8.73
N THR A 142 -6.63 12.36 8.11
CA THR A 142 -7.83 12.97 8.67
C THR A 142 -9.06 12.47 7.92
N ARG A 143 -10.14 12.12 8.64
CA ARG A 143 -11.44 11.83 8.03
C ARG A 143 -12.53 12.46 8.87
N ARG A 144 -13.41 13.25 8.23
CA ARG A 144 -14.51 13.96 8.90
C ARG A 144 -14.04 14.75 10.13
N GLY A 145 -12.88 15.41 10.02
CA GLY A 145 -12.27 16.20 11.11
C GLY A 145 -11.59 15.38 12.22
N VAL A 146 -11.58 14.04 12.14
CA VAL A 146 -10.91 13.16 13.09
C VAL A 146 -9.57 12.73 12.52
N THR A 147 -8.47 12.98 13.24
CA THR A 147 -7.13 12.55 12.82
C THR A 147 -6.79 11.18 13.41
N TYR A 148 -6.28 10.30 12.55
CA TYR A 148 -5.91 8.92 12.85
C TYR A 148 -4.40 8.74 12.78
N ALA A 149 -3.83 8.04 13.77
CA ALA A 149 -2.52 7.41 13.67
C ALA A 149 -2.70 6.02 13.05
N ILE A 150 -2.07 5.77 11.90
CA ILE A 150 -2.38 4.61 11.06
C ILE A 150 -1.17 3.69 10.97
N GLU A 151 -1.36 2.45 11.38
CA GLU A 151 -0.35 1.40 11.31
C GLU A 151 -0.74 0.37 10.24
N VAL A 152 0.16 0.08 9.30
CA VAL A 152 -0.13 -0.83 8.19
C VAL A 152 0.53 -2.17 8.43
N TYR A 153 -0.27 -3.21 8.42
CA TYR A 153 0.18 -4.58 8.58
C TYR A 153 -0.08 -5.39 7.32
N LYS A 154 0.98 -6.00 6.80
CA LYS A 154 0.89 -7.05 5.79
C LYS A 154 1.15 -8.40 6.50
N PRO A 155 0.16 -9.31 6.57
CA PRO A 155 0.36 -10.68 7.04
C PRO A 155 1.39 -11.42 6.18
N LYS A 156 2.12 -12.36 6.78
CA LYS A 156 2.86 -13.37 6.02
C LYS A 156 1.86 -14.38 5.47
N GLU A 157 1.64 -14.35 4.17
CA GLU A 157 0.72 -15.25 3.50
C GLU A 157 1.46 -16.55 3.17
N ASP A 158 1.12 -17.63 3.88
CA ASP A 158 1.47 -18.98 3.42
C ASP A 158 0.37 -19.45 2.45
N LYS A 159 0.70 -20.30 1.47
CA LYS A 159 -0.21 -20.64 0.36
C LYS A 159 -1.44 -21.48 0.77
N THR A 160 -1.55 -21.86 2.04
CA THR A 160 -2.54 -22.82 2.59
C THR A 160 -3.49 -22.24 3.63
N VAL A 161 -3.54 -20.91 3.76
CA VAL A 161 -4.08 -20.23 4.94
C VAL A 161 -5.60 -20.27 5.06
N ASP A 162 -6.09 -20.75 6.21
CA ASP A 162 -7.43 -20.43 6.73
C ASP A 162 -7.43 -18.99 7.26
N CYS A 163 -8.09 -18.11 6.51
CA CYS A 163 -8.16 -16.69 6.81
C CYS A 163 -8.84 -16.41 8.17
N ASN A 164 -9.71 -17.31 8.65
CA ASN A 164 -10.34 -17.17 9.95
C ASN A 164 -9.35 -17.43 11.09
N PHE A 165 -8.48 -18.43 10.95
CA PHE A 165 -7.50 -18.78 11.97
C PHE A 165 -6.35 -17.77 12.02
N GLN A 166 -5.84 -17.35 10.86
CA GLN A 166 -4.80 -16.33 10.82
C GLN A 166 -5.29 -14.95 11.21
N LEU A 167 -6.51 -14.50 10.89
CA LEU A 167 -7.01 -13.24 11.46
C LEU A 167 -7.29 -13.35 12.96
N ALA A 168 -7.77 -14.51 13.41
CA ALA A 168 -7.92 -14.76 14.83
C ALA A 168 -6.57 -14.74 15.54
N GLU A 169 -5.49 -15.31 15.01
CA GLU A 169 -4.12 -15.22 15.57
C GLU A 169 -3.48 -13.83 15.33
N ILE A 170 -3.60 -13.23 14.15
CA ILE A 170 -3.16 -11.86 13.87
C ILE A 170 -3.86 -10.85 14.77
N VAL A 171 -5.02 -11.18 15.35
CA VAL A 171 -5.72 -10.34 16.33
C VAL A 171 -5.72 -10.94 17.74
N ALA A 172 -5.41 -12.22 17.95
CA ALA A 172 -5.28 -12.86 19.25
C ALA A 172 -3.81 -12.95 19.66
N ASP A 173 -2.88 -13.44 18.84
CA ASP A 173 -1.42 -13.35 19.07
C ASP A 173 -0.89 -11.90 19.04
N LYS A 174 -1.53 -10.97 18.32
CA LYS A 174 -1.22 -9.53 18.49
C LYS A 174 -1.79 -8.91 19.76
N TYR A 175 -2.77 -9.55 20.38
CA TYR A 175 -3.45 -9.04 21.57
C TYR A 175 -3.54 -10.09 22.69
N ASP A 176 -2.52 -10.97 22.80
CA ASP A 176 -2.72 -12.21 23.53
C ASP A 176 -2.97 -11.97 25.02
N TYR A 177 -3.95 -12.74 25.47
CA TYR A 177 -4.62 -12.73 26.76
C TYR A 177 -3.67 -13.15 27.91
N ASP A 178 -2.43 -13.55 27.60
CA ASP A 178 -1.38 -13.89 28.57
C ASP A 178 -0.20 -12.88 28.66
N GLY A 179 -0.27 -11.76 27.93
CA GLY A 179 0.53 -10.58 28.27
C GLY A 179 2.05 -10.71 28.08
N LYS A 180 2.55 -11.52 27.14
CA LYS A 180 3.97 -11.50 26.77
C LYS A 180 4.16 -11.35 25.24
N GLU A 181 4.99 -10.36 24.93
CA GLU A 181 5.70 -10.07 23.66
C GLU A 181 5.16 -9.03 22.64
N TYR A 182 3.87 -8.66 22.60
CA TYR A 182 3.42 -7.51 21.75
C TYR A 182 3.02 -6.22 22.49
N LYS A 183 3.01 -6.22 23.83
CA LYS A 183 2.63 -5.03 24.65
C LYS A 183 3.50 -3.78 24.44
N GLU A 184 4.60 -3.86 23.68
CA GLU A 184 5.60 -2.78 23.67
C GLU A 184 5.98 -2.17 22.31
N GLY A 185 5.66 -2.76 21.15
CA GLY A 185 6.17 -2.25 19.87
C GLY A 185 5.22 -1.27 19.17
N LYS A 186 4.16 -1.83 18.56
CA LYS A 186 3.33 -1.13 17.57
C LYS A 186 2.23 -0.27 18.19
N LYS A 187 1.72 -0.69 19.34
CA LYS A 187 0.90 0.19 20.19
C LYS A 187 1.68 1.38 20.73
N LYS A 188 2.98 1.21 21.05
CA LYS A 188 3.82 2.37 21.38
C LYS A 188 3.98 3.29 20.17
N GLN A 189 4.04 2.74 18.94
CA GLN A 189 4.10 3.52 17.69
C GLN A 189 2.84 4.34 17.44
N THR A 190 1.65 3.73 17.47
CA THR A 190 0.38 4.44 17.28
C THR A 190 0.14 5.47 18.39
N ARG A 191 0.36 5.12 19.66
CA ARG A 191 0.19 6.05 20.79
C ARG A 191 1.18 7.21 20.76
N ALA A 192 2.45 6.94 20.48
CA ALA A 192 3.43 8.01 20.34
C ALA A 192 3.06 8.93 19.17
N THR A 193 2.53 8.38 18.08
CA THR A 193 2.01 9.17 16.95
C THR A 193 0.81 10.00 17.36
N MET A 194 -0.15 9.44 18.10
CA MET A 194 -1.29 10.19 18.63
C MET A 194 -0.85 11.39 19.45
N VAL A 195 0.15 11.22 20.32
CA VAL A 195 0.72 12.30 21.12
C VAL A 195 1.47 13.32 20.24
N ASN A 196 2.39 12.85 19.39
CA ASN A 196 3.28 13.72 18.61
C ASN A 196 2.56 14.48 17.49
N HIS A 197 1.48 13.91 16.95
CA HIS A 197 0.75 14.46 15.81
C HIS A 197 -0.69 14.85 16.15
N SER A 198 -1.06 14.85 17.44
CA SER A 198 -2.41 15.19 17.92
C SER A 198 -3.52 14.33 17.27
N SER A 199 -3.21 13.07 16.96
CA SER A 199 -4.23 12.14 16.45
C SER A 199 -5.16 11.71 17.58
N SER A 200 -6.46 11.79 17.35
CA SER A 200 -7.51 11.42 18.29
C SER A 200 -7.85 9.94 18.30
N ARG A 201 -7.45 9.19 17.25
CA ARG A 201 -7.79 7.77 17.06
C ARG A 201 -6.61 6.97 16.51
N GLU A 202 -6.65 5.67 16.71
CA GLU A 202 -5.76 4.70 16.08
C GLU A 202 -6.51 3.96 14.97
N LEU A 203 -5.85 3.67 13.86
CA LEU A 203 -6.37 2.81 12.80
C LEU A 203 -5.32 1.76 12.44
N PHE A 204 -5.65 0.49 12.63
CA PHE A 204 -4.86 -0.63 12.13
C PHE A 204 -5.38 -1.06 10.77
N VAL A 205 -4.53 -0.99 9.75
CA VAL A 205 -4.86 -1.44 8.40
C VAL A 205 -4.22 -2.79 8.17
N ILE A 206 -5.00 -3.77 7.73
CA ILE A 206 -4.53 -5.13 7.42
C ILE A 206 -4.73 -5.37 5.92
N ASN A 207 -3.64 -5.56 5.18
CA ASN A 207 -3.63 -5.77 3.74
C ASN A 207 -3.34 -7.25 3.41
N PHE A 208 -4.34 -7.95 2.84
CA PHE A 208 -4.22 -9.30 2.31
C PHE A 208 -4.04 -9.25 0.78
N GLU A 209 -2.83 -9.47 0.29
CA GLU A 209 -2.49 -9.29 -1.13
C GLU A 209 -2.79 -10.53 -2.00
N SER A 210 -2.69 -11.75 -1.44
CA SER A 210 -2.67 -12.99 -2.24
C SER A 210 -3.90 -13.88 -2.07
N CYS A 211 -4.81 -13.55 -1.18
CA CYS A 211 -5.96 -14.41 -0.88
C CYS A 211 -7.24 -13.86 -1.51
N SER A 212 -7.90 -14.69 -2.35
CA SER A 212 -9.30 -14.48 -2.72
C SER A 212 -10.18 -14.87 -1.53
N ILE A 213 -10.14 -14.05 -0.47
CA ILE A 213 -10.90 -14.30 0.75
C ILE A 213 -12.37 -13.95 0.47
N PRO A 214 -13.32 -14.88 0.65
CA PRO A 214 -14.73 -14.55 0.53
C PRO A 214 -15.11 -13.42 1.48
N LYS A 215 -15.87 -12.44 0.98
CA LYS A 215 -16.45 -11.33 1.76
C LYS A 215 -16.98 -11.72 3.15
N LYS A 216 -17.67 -12.87 3.26
CA LYS A 216 -18.23 -13.36 4.53
C LYS A 216 -17.14 -13.67 5.56
N GLU A 217 -16.01 -14.23 5.13
CA GLU A 217 -14.88 -14.55 6.00
C GLU A 217 -14.15 -13.28 6.45
N LEU A 218 -13.95 -12.32 5.54
CA LEU A 218 -13.43 -10.99 5.91
C LEU A 218 -14.29 -10.30 6.97
N GLN A 219 -15.61 -10.33 6.81
CA GLN A 219 -16.53 -9.76 7.79
C GLN A 219 -16.48 -10.47 9.14
N ASN A 220 -16.40 -11.80 9.15
CA ASN A 220 -16.29 -12.58 10.39
C ASN A 220 -14.98 -12.27 11.10
N ALA A 221 -13.89 -12.23 10.36
CA ALA A 221 -12.57 -11.94 10.87
C ALA A 221 -12.49 -10.52 11.47
N ALA A 222 -13.06 -9.54 10.77
CA ALA A 222 -13.09 -8.17 11.25
C ALA A 222 -14.00 -8.00 12.49
N LYS A 223 -15.15 -8.69 12.55
CA LYS A 223 -16.01 -8.71 13.75
C LYS A 223 -15.32 -9.37 14.93
N TYR A 224 -14.63 -10.48 14.69
CA TYR A 224 -13.83 -11.17 15.71
C TYR A 224 -12.75 -10.25 16.24
N ALA A 225 -12.06 -9.53 15.35
CA ALA A 225 -11.03 -8.56 15.71
C ALA A 225 -11.57 -7.47 16.63
N LEU A 226 -12.72 -6.88 16.26
CA LEU A 226 -13.39 -5.87 17.06
C LEU A 226 -13.81 -6.38 18.45
N ALA A 227 -14.35 -7.60 18.53
CA ALA A 227 -14.75 -8.22 19.78
C ALA A 227 -13.55 -8.49 20.72
N LYS A 228 -12.33 -8.60 20.19
CA LYS A 228 -11.11 -8.72 21.01
C LYS A 228 -10.56 -7.38 21.49
N MET A 229 -11.01 -6.26 20.93
CA MET A 229 -10.58 -4.90 21.30
C MET A 229 -11.48 -4.22 22.34
N ILE A 230 -12.31 -4.96 23.09
CA ILE A 230 -13.35 -4.45 24.01
C ILE A 230 -12.87 -3.44 25.09
N GLY A 231 -11.57 -3.19 25.23
CA GLY A 231 -11.01 -2.15 26.12
C GLY A 231 -10.40 -0.91 25.44
N PHE A 232 -10.52 -0.76 24.13
CA PHE A 232 -9.83 0.29 23.34
C PHE A 232 -10.80 1.03 22.40
N PRO A 233 -11.69 1.88 22.93
CA PRO A 233 -12.68 2.60 22.12
C PRO A 233 -12.06 3.55 21.08
N GLU A 234 -10.79 3.92 21.23
CA GLU A 234 -10.02 4.75 20.31
C GLU A 234 -9.48 4.01 19.08
N THR A 235 -9.58 2.68 19.03
CA THR A 235 -8.92 1.84 18.02
C THR A 235 -9.90 1.36 16.93
N HIS A 236 -9.52 1.58 15.67
CA HIS A 236 -10.26 1.20 14.47
C HIS A 236 -9.49 0.14 13.66
N ILE A 237 -10.19 -0.70 12.88
CA ILE A 237 -9.57 -1.70 12.00
C ILE A 237 -10.11 -1.60 10.58
N LEU A 238 -9.22 -1.47 9.61
CA LEU A 238 -9.51 -1.60 8.19
C LEU A 238 -8.88 -2.89 7.67
N ILE A 239 -9.65 -3.74 6.99
CA ILE A 239 -9.12 -4.94 6.32
C ILE A 239 -9.44 -4.82 4.82
N PHE A 240 -8.47 -5.06 3.96
CA PHE A 240 -8.75 -5.12 2.52
C PHE A 240 -8.00 -6.27 1.87
N THR A 241 -8.58 -6.80 0.80
CA THR A 241 -8.00 -7.85 -0.01
C THR A 241 -7.70 -7.34 -1.42
N GLY A 242 -6.70 -7.95 -2.05
CA GLY A 242 -6.61 -7.99 -3.49
C GLY A 242 -5.40 -7.31 -4.13
N THR A 243 -5.26 -7.65 -5.41
CA THR A 243 -4.21 -7.23 -6.34
C THR A 243 -4.78 -7.16 -7.75
N LYS A 244 -5.57 -6.13 -8.08
CA LYS A 244 -5.87 -5.81 -9.49
C LYS A 244 -5.64 -4.34 -9.77
N TRP A 245 -4.43 -4.02 -10.22
CA TRP A 245 -4.14 -2.69 -10.76
C TRP A 245 -3.84 -2.79 -12.27
N TYR A 246 -4.40 -1.79 -12.97
CA TYR A 246 -4.48 -1.52 -14.43
C TYR A 246 -5.84 -1.67 -15.13
N GLU A 247 -6.88 -2.24 -14.51
CA GLU A 247 -8.25 -2.22 -15.09
C GLU A 247 -9.22 -1.40 -14.22
N PRO A 248 -9.54 -0.15 -14.58
CA PRO A 248 -10.52 0.69 -13.88
C PRO A 248 -11.95 0.11 -13.81
N SER A 249 -12.21 -1.03 -14.47
CA SER A 249 -13.54 -1.60 -14.68
C SER A 249 -13.88 -2.76 -13.74
N LYS A 250 -13.05 -3.09 -12.76
CA LYS A 250 -13.36 -4.12 -11.75
C LYS A 250 -13.14 -3.54 -10.36
N GLU A 251 -14.24 -3.42 -9.62
CA GLU A 251 -14.22 -2.97 -8.23
C GLU A 251 -13.41 -3.96 -7.38
N ASP A 252 -12.50 -3.44 -6.54
CA ASP A 252 -11.84 -4.23 -5.50
C ASP A 252 -12.86 -4.57 -4.40
N GLU A 253 -12.81 -5.79 -3.87
CA GLU A 253 -13.58 -6.13 -2.67
C GLU A 253 -12.88 -5.58 -1.42
N CYS A 254 -13.17 -4.33 -1.06
CA CYS A 254 -12.65 -3.70 0.15
C CYS A 254 -13.67 -3.71 1.30
N TRP A 255 -13.21 -3.94 2.54
CA TRP A 255 -14.09 -4.07 3.71
C TRP A 255 -13.55 -3.32 4.93
N ALA A 256 -14.03 -2.09 5.17
CA ALA A 256 -13.78 -1.42 6.45
C ALA A 256 -14.73 -1.92 7.55
N ILE A 257 -14.19 -2.15 8.75
CA ILE A 257 -15.00 -2.09 9.96
C ILE A 257 -14.63 -0.82 10.71
N GLU A 258 -15.49 0.17 10.57
CA GLU A 258 -15.41 1.39 11.36
C GLU A 258 -16.04 1.11 12.72
N PRO A 259 -15.32 1.22 13.85
CA PRO A 259 -15.97 1.47 15.12
C PRO A 259 -16.94 2.63 14.97
N ALA A 260 -18.09 2.52 15.62
CA ALA A 260 -19.03 3.63 15.71
C ALA A 260 -18.24 4.89 16.09
N LEU A 261 -18.34 5.93 15.26
CA LEU A 261 -17.93 7.26 15.68
C LEU A 261 -18.71 7.52 16.97
N PRO A 262 -18.06 7.94 18.07
CA PRO A 262 -18.82 8.41 19.21
C PRO A 262 -19.70 9.56 18.72
N ASP A 263 -20.97 9.47 19.05
CA ASP A 263 -21.96 10.53 18.82
C ASP A 263 -21.50 11.88 19.40
#